data_AF-W8GMG9-F1
#
_entry.id   AF-W8GMG9-F1
#
_cell.length_a   1.000
_cell.length_b   1.000
_cell.length_c   1.000
_cell.angle_alpha   90.00
_cell.angle_beta   90.00
_cell.angle_gamma   90.00
#
_symmetry.space_group_name_H-M   'P 1'
#
loop_
_entity.id
_entity.type
_entity.pdbx_description
1 polymer ?
#
loop_
_entity_poly.entity_id
_entity_poly.type
_entity_poly.pdbx_seq_one_letter_code
_entity_poly.pdbx_strand_id
1 'polypeptide(L)'
;MIFISYLLKLYNLFIMNISSEIKNLEELAMIKLSNQEKKKFIEDLSVFKKSLIAFEEIIDFNKKFANREFINEINVSDLRDDIEENLSEEDLKILYENSKNFKSNLFVIKKKD
;
A
#
# COMPACT_ATOMS: atom_id res chain seq x y z
N MET A 1 1.37 19.72 40.91
CA MET A 1 1.99 20.22 39.66
C MET A 1 2.79 19.15 38.89
N ILE A 2 3.34 18.12 39.55
CA ILE A 2 4.17 17.07 38.91
C ILE A 2 3.37 16.11 38.00
N PHE A 3 2.13 15.78 38.36
CA PHE A 3 1.27 14.85 37.61
C PHE A 3 0.93 15.34 36.18
N ILE A 4 0.73 16.65 36.03
CA ILE A 4 0.42 17.29 34.74
C ILE A 4 1.63 17.23 33.80
N SER A 5 2.85 17.37 34.33
CA SER A 5 4.09 17.27 33.54
C SER A 5 4.31 15.86 32.98
N TYR A 6 4.00 14.83 33.77
CA TYR A 6 4.15 13.44 33.35
C TYR A 6 3.14 13.04 32.26
N LEU A 7 1.88 13.46 32.41
CA LEU A 7 0.84 13.28 31.40
C LEU A 7 1.19 13.97 30.08
N LEU A 8 1.70 15.20 30.13
CA LEU A 8 2.13 15.93 28.94
C LEU A 8 3.30 15.22 28.22
N LYS A 9 4.23 14.66 28.99
CA LYS A 9 5.36 13.90 28.44
C LYS A 9 4.89 12.63 27.74
N LEU A 10 3.98 11.88 28.35
CA LEU A 10 3.38 10.67 27.76
C LEU A 10 2.59 11.00 26.49
N TYR A 11 1.83 12.10 26.48
CA TYR A 11 1.12 12.58 25.30
C TYR A 11 2.08 12.91 24.15
N ASN A 12 3.17 13.62 24.43
CA ASN A 12 4.17 13.96 23.41
C ASN A 12 4.86 12.72 22.82
N LEU A 13 5.22 11.74 23.66
CA LEU A 13 5.77 10.46 23.22
C LEU A 13 4.79 9.70 22.31
N PHE A 14 3.51 9.68 22.67
CA PHE A 14 2.46 9.04 21.86
C PHE A 14 2.29 9.71 20.49
N ILE A 15 2.24 11.04 20.44
CA ILE A 15 2.15 11.80 19.19
C ILE A 15 3.38 11.58 18.31
N MET A 16 4.58 11.55 18.89
CA MET A 16 5.82 11.27 18.14
C MET A 16 5.80 9.86 17.54
N ASN A 17 5.34 8.85 18.28
CA ASN A 17 5.26 7.48 17.76
C ASN A 17 4.27 7.37 16.58
N ILE A 18 3.07 7.93 16.74
CA ILE A 18 2.06 7.95 15.66
C ILE A 18 2.59 8.70 14.43
N SER A 19 3.27 9.83 14.62
CA SER A 19 3.84 10.58 13.51
C SER A 19 4.91 9.78 12.75
N SER A 20 5.69 8.95 13.45
CA SER A 20 6.68 8.07 12.83
C SER A 20 6.02 6.93 12.05
N GLU A 21 4.97 6.31 12.60
CA GLU A 21 4.21 5.25 11.93
C GLU A 21 3.54 5.77 10.65
N ILE A 22 2.93 6.96 10.70
CA ILE A 22 2.31 7.58 9.51
C ILE A 22 3.35 7.87 8.44
N LYS A 23 4.53 8.37 8.82
CA LYS A 23 5.60 8.62 7.86
C LYS A 23 6.06 7.33 7.18
N ASN A 24 6.19 6.23 7.94
CA ASN A 24 6.53 4.93 7.37
C ASN A 24 5.44 4.45 6.40
N LEU A 25 4.17 4.64 6.74
CA LEU A 25 3.05 4.30 5.86
C LEU A 25 3.03 5.15 4.59
N GLU A 26 3.30 6.45 4.70
CA GLU A 26 3.46 7.35 3.55
C GLU A 26 4.55 6.87 2.60
N GLU A 27 5.71 6.46 3.14
CA GLU A 27 6.83 5.96 2.36
C GLU A 27 6.53 4.61 1.70
N LEU A 28 5.92 3.67 2.42
CA LEU A 28 5.55 2.35 1.88
C LEU A 28 4.48 2.45 0.80
N ALA A 29 3.47 3.29 1.01
CA ALA A 29 2.39 3.48 0.05
C ALA A 29 2.74 4.46 -1.08
N MET A 30 3.92 5.09 -1.03
CA MET A 30 4.36 6.12 -1.99
C MET A 30 3.37 7.30 -2.08
N ILE A 31 2.80 7.71 -0.94
CA ILE A 31 1.85 8.83 -0.84
C ILE A 31 2.42 9.94 0.03
N LYS A 32 1.90 11.16 -0.13
CA LYS A 32 2.20 12.29 0.75
C LYS A 32 0.90 12.91 1.23
N LEU A 33 0.62 12.76 2.51
CA LEU A 33 -0.58 13.29 3.16
C LEU A 33 -0.31 14.69 3.69
N SER A 34 -1.26 15.58 3.49
CA SER A 34 -1.31 16.86 4.19
C SER A 34 -1.59 16.66 5.69
N ASN A 35 -1.33 17.69 6.51
CA ASN A 35 -1.61 17.62 7.95
C ASN A 35 -3.09 17.36 8.27
N GLN A 36 -4.00 17.84 7.42
CA GLN A 36 -5.44 17.60 7.59
C GLN A 36 -5.80 16.15 7.27
N GLU A 37 -5.25 15.58 6.19
CA GLU A 37 -5.44 14.18 5.84
C GLU A 37 -4.85 13.23 6.87
N LYS A 38 -3.68 13.56 7.44
CA LYS A 38 -3.07 12.78 8.54
C LYS A 38 -3.98 12.67 9.76
N LYS A 39 -4.64 13.76 10.16
CA LYS A 39 -5.59 13.74 11.28
C LYS A 39 -6.78 12.83 11.01
N LYS A 40 -7.39 12.99 9.83
CA LYS A 40 -8.52 12.15 9.42
C LYS A 40 -8.11 10.68 9.32
N PHE A 41 -6.92 10.39 8.79
CA PHE A 41 -6.39 9.04 8.70
C PHE A 41 -6.19 8.38 10.07
N ILE A 42 -5.72 9.13 11.08
CA ILE A 42 -5.61 8.63 12.47
C ILE A 42 -7.00 8.31 13.05
N GLU A 43 -7.98 9.19 12.82
CA GLU A 43 -9.36 8.99 13.27
C GLU A 43 -9.97 7.74 12.62
N ASP A 44 -9.84 7.61 11.30
CA ASP A 44 -10.34 6.48 10.52
C ASP A 44 -9.64 5.16 10.91
N LEU A 45 -8.32 5.17 11.14
CA LEU A 45 -7.58 4.01 11.63
C LEU A 45 -8.04 3.57 13.03
N SER A 46 -8.39 4.51 13.90
CA SER A 46 -8.91 4.21 15.24
C SER A 46 -10.26 3.49 15.17
N VAL A 47 -11.14 3.93 14.26
CA VAL A 47 -12.39 3.24 13.97
C VAL A 47 -12.12 1.86 13.36
N PHE A 48 -11.22 1.77 12.37
CA PHE A 48 -10.85 0.52 11.72
C PHE A 48 -10.28 -0.51 12.72
N LYS A 49 -9.39 -0.12 13.64
CA LYS A 49 -8.86 -1.02 14.67
C LYS A 49 -9.95 -1.56 15.60
N LYS A 50 -10.94 -0.73 15.98
CA LYS A 50 -12.09 -1.17 16.78
C LYS A 50 -12.96 -2.17 16.01
N SER A 51 -13.19 -1.90 14.73
CA SER A 51 -13.89 -2.82 13.84
C SER A 51 -13.10 -4.10 13.57
N LEU A 52 -11.77 -4.03 13.47
CA LEU A 52 -10.89 -5.17 13.25
C LEU A 52 -10.93 -6.13 14.43
N ILE A 53 -10.93 -5.65 15.68
CA ILE A 53 -11.12 -6.50 16.87
C ILE A 53 -12.47 -7.22 16.79
N ALA A 54 -13.54 -6.50 16.47
CA ALA A 54 -14.87 -7.09 16.31
C ALA A 54 -14.95 -8.07 15.12
N PHE A 55 -14.13 -7.86 14.08
CA PHE A 55 -14.03 -8.77 12.93
C PHE A 55 -13.10 -9.96 13.20
N GLU A 56 -12.02 -9.83 13.96
CA GLU A 56 -11.12 -10.92 14.34
C GLU A 56 -11.81 -11.93 15.26
N GLU A 57 -12.77 -11.47 16.08
CA GLU A 57 -13.67 -12.36 16.83
C GLU A 57 -14.63 -13.15 15.93
N ILE A 58 -14.90 -12.67 14.71
CA ILE A 58 -15.86 -13.25 13.75
C ILE A 58 -15.17 -14.03 12.63
N ILE A 59 -13.93 -13.68 12.27
CA ILE A 59 -13.29 -14.12 11.04
C ILE A 59 -12.20 -15.17 11.33
N ASP A 60 -12.54 -16.41 10.99
CA ASP A 60 -11.68 -17.55 10.66
C ASP A 60 -10.86 -17.28 9.36
N PHE A 61 -10.14 -16.14 9.30
CA PHE A 61 -9.65 -15.53 8.03
C PHE A 61 -8.56 -16.37 7.38
N ASN A 62 -7.88 -17.19 8.17
CA ASN A 62 -6.74 -17.97 7.71
C ASN A 62 -7.14 -19.26 7.00
N LYS A 63 -8.35 -19.81 7.16
CA LYS A 63 -8.72 -21.09 6.50
C LYS A 63 -8.92 -20.98 4.99
N LYS A 64 -9.29 -19.81 4.46
CA LYS A 64 -9.44 -19.60 3.01
C LYS A 64 -8.12 -19.33 2.28
N PHE A 65 -7.08 -18.87 2.99
CA PHE A 65 -5.75 -18.60 2.42
C PHE A 65 -4.73 -19.71 2.70
N ALA A 66 -4.92 -20.50 3.76
CA ALA A 66 -4.14 -21.72 4.00
C ALA A 66 -4.19 -22.72 2.84
N ASN A 67 -5.27 -22.68 2.03
CA ASN A 67 -5.43 -23.54 0.85
C ASN A 67 -4.89 -22.91 -0.46
N ARG A 68 -4.28 -21.71 -0.43
CA ARG A 68 -3.72 -21.07 -1.65
C ARG A 68 -2.21 -21.26 -1.78
N GLU A 69 -1.54 -21.69 -0.73
CA GLU A 69 -0.09 -21.86 -0.72
C GLU A 69 0.27 -23.36 -0.82
N PHE A 70 0.94 -23.71 -1.93
CA PHE A 70 1.76 -24.90 -2.15
C PHE A 70 1.06 -26.25 -2.39
N ILE A 71 0.26 -26.37 -3.45
CA ILE A 71 0.28 -27.64 -4.20
C ILE A 71 1.49 -27.54 -5.14
N ASN A 72 2.56 -28.27 -4.82
CA ASN A 72 3.78 -28.43 -5.63
C ASN A 72 3.52 -29.23 -6.93
N GLU A 73 2.42 -28.96 -7.62
CA GLU A 73 2.12 -29.53 -8.92
C GLU A 73 1.76 -28.37 -9.83
N ILE A 74 2.78 -27.71 -10.41
CA ILE A 74 2.58 -26.91 -11.62
C ILE A 74 1.98 -27.89 -12.63
N ASN A 75 0.69 -27.77 -12.92
CA ASN A 75 0.11 -28.59 -13.96
C ASN A 75 0.70 -28.12 -15.30
N VAL A 76 0.93 -29.05 -16.23
CA VAL A 76 1.44 -28.68 -17.56
C VAL A 76 0.52 -27.64 -18.23
N SER A 77 -0.77 -27.60 -17.89
CA SER A 77 -1.73 -26.59 -18.33
C SER A 77 -1.48 -25.17 -17.82
N ASP A 78 -0.72 -25.00 -16.75
CA ASP A 78 -0.38 -23.69 -16.18
C ASP A 78 0.88 -23.09 -16.83
N LEU A 79 1.59 -23.88 -17.65
CA LEU A 79 2.71 -23.40 -18.43
C LEU A 79 2.19 -22.68 -19.67
N ARG A 80 2.72 -21.48 -19.91
CA ARG A 80 2.53 -20.76 -21.16
C ARG A 80 3.58 -21.22 -22.17
N ASP A 81 3.16 -21.45 -23.41
CA ASP A 81 4.06 -21.79 -24.50
C ASP A 81 5.04 -20.63 -24.78
N ASP A 82 6.29 -20.99 -25.11
CA ASP A 82 7.34 -20.05 -25.49
C ASP A 82 7.14 -19.57 -26.94
N ILE A 83 6.17 -18.68 -27.12
CA ILE A 83 5.78 -18.09 -28.41
C ILE A 83 6.08 -16.60 -28.37
N GLU A 84 6.71 -16.11 -29.44
CA GLU A 84 6.97 -14.68 -29.64
C GLU A 84 5.65 -13.93 -29.89
N GLU A 85 5.22 -13.12 -28.92
CA GLU A 85 4.08 -12.23 -29.04
C GLU A 85 4.58 -10.79 -29.28
N ASN A 86 4.36 -10.30 -30.50
CA ASN A 86 4.67 -8.92 -30.86
C ASN A 86 3.44 -8.03 -30.65
N LEU A 87 3.63 -6.87 -30.03
CA LEU A 87 2.59 -5.84 -29.92
C LEU A 87 2.32 -5.23 -31.30
N SER A 88 1.04 -5.01 -31.62
CA SER A 88 0.67 -4.31 -32.84
C SER A 88 1.00 -2.81 -32.75
N GLU A 89 1.06 -2.13 -33.90
CA GLU A 89 1.20 -0.66 -33.93
C GLU A 89 0.06 0.06 -33.19
N GLU A 90 -1.15 -0.51 -33.21
CA GLU A 90 -2.30 -0.04 -32.46
C GLU A 90 -2.10 -0.18 -30.94
N ASP A 91 -1.54 -1.29 -30.47
CA ASP A 91 -1.25 -1.52 -29.04
C ASP A 91 -0.20 -0.53 -28.53
N LEU A 92 0.84 -0.28 -29.34
CA LEU A 92 1.87 0.70 -29.04
C LEU A 92 1.30 2.11 -28.96
N LYS A 93 0.37 2.47 -29.86
CA LYS A 93 -0.32 3.75 -29.83
C LYS A 93 -1.14 3.94 -28.55
N ILE A 94 -1.89 2.91 -28.13
CA ILE A 94 -2.65 2.93 -26.86
C ILE A 94 -1.72 3.13 -25.65
N LEU A 95 -0.55 2.50 -25.67
CA LEU A 95 0.45 2.68 -24.61
C LEU A 95 0.96 4.12 -24.53
N TYR A 96 1.12 4.79 -25.68
CA TYR A 96 1.67 6.15 -25.74
C TYR A 96 0.63 7.22 -25.39
N GLU A 97 -0.62 7.08 -25.85
CA GLU A 97 -1.69 8.04 -25.59
C GLU A 97 -1.98 8.21 -24.08
N ASN A 98 -1.85 7.13 -23.31
CA ASN A 98 -2.10 7.16 -21.86
C ASN A 98 -0.92 7.71 -21.04
N SER A 99 0.24 7.91 -21.66
CA SER A 99 1.43 8.39 -20.96
C SER A 99 1.45 9.90 -20.84
N LYS A 100 1.54 10.41 -19.61
CA LYS A 100 1.69 11.86 -19.38
C LYS A 100 3.02 12.42 -19.90
N ASN A 101 4.08 11.61 -19.91
CA ASN A 101 5.42 12.03 -20.29
C ASN A 101 6.08 10.94 -21.14
N PHE A 102 5.99 11.09 -22.45
CA PHE A 102 6.60 10.19 -23.42
C PHE A 102 7.42 11.00 -24.43
N LYS A 103 8.68 10.61 -24.65
CA LYS A 103 9.57 11.30 -25.59
C LYS A 103 10.53 10.29 -26.21
N SER A 104 10.72 10.38 -27.52
CA SER A 104 11.69 9.55 -28.26
C SER A 104 11.53 8.05 -27.98
N ASN A 105 10.28 7.57 -27.99
CA ASN A 105 9.91 6.19 -27.68
C ASN A 105 10.22 5.71 -26.24
N LEU A 106 10.35 6.65 -25.29
CA LEU A 106 10.67 6.36 -23.90
C LEU A 106 9.69 7.04 -22.93
N PHE A 107 9.35 6.34 -21.86
CA PHE A 107 8.67 6.93 -20.70
C PHE A 107 9.65 7.81 -19.92
N VAL A 108 9.31 9.08 -19.75
CA VAL A 108 10.18 10.05 -19.08
C VAL A 108 9.71 10.25 -17.65
N ILE A 109 10.53 9.82 -16.70
CA ILE A 109 10.31 10.02 -15.26
C ILE A 109 11.38 10.96 -14.69
N LYS A 110 11.02 11.70 -13.64
CA LYS A 110 12.00 12.48 -12.89
C LYS A 110 12.90 11.53 -12.12
N LYS A 111 14.21 11.71 -12.24
CA LYS A 111 15.16 11.03 -11.37
C LYS A 111 14.98 11.55 -9.95
N LYS A 112 14.89 10.64 -8.99
CA LYS A 112 14.92 10.96 -7.56
C LYS A 112 16.39 11.16 -7.19
N ASP A 113 16.76 12.38 -6.82
CA ASP A 113 18.08 12.71 -6.28
C ASP A 113 18.27 12.12 -4.88
#